data_AF-A0A139XS09-F1
#
_entry.id   AF-A0A139XS09-F1
#
_cell.length_a   1.000
_cell.length_b   1.000
_cell.length_c   1.000
_cell.angle_alpha   90.00
_cell.angle_beta   90.00
_cell.angle_gamma   90.00
#
_symmetry.space_group_name_H-M   'P 1'
#
loop_
_entity.id
_entity.type
_entity.pdbx_description
1 polymer ?
#
loop_
_entity_poly.entity_id
_entity_poly.type
_entity_poly.pdbx_seq_one_letter_code
_entity_poly.pdbx_strand_id
1 'polypeptide(L)'
;VRPPEVLRRSFELILRKHREGASWRYVEEQFRSMRQDLTVQGVKDEFSRKVYETNGRLALSYHDLGQFNQCQTQLRDLYKRLQVPEDDPERLEYLCYRLVYMALQGMRLDVLRVMSEMTAAERGNSSVVYAMKVRRALADGNFRRYFYLASIGPHQTKHLCEIFEPRVRMLALVTLAKASLVLQPKQLQAELNFCDLQETMDFLTREGAVFNPDGKVDSKRSLLNFEKSSLLSKKVKAMG
;
A
#
# COMPACT_ATOMS: atom_id res chain seq x y z
N VAL A 1 25.39 -19.96 -5.65
CA VAL A 1 25.22 -18.63 -6.27
C VAL A 1 25.23 -18.81 -7.79
N ARG A 2 24.14 -18.47 -8.50
CA ARG A 2 24.06 -18.63 -9.97
C ARG A 2 24.79 -17.50 -10.71
N PRO A 3 25.51 -17.77 -11.81
CA PRO A 3 26.17 -16.74 -12.62
C PRO A 3 25.18 -15.84 -13.41
N PRO A 4 25.59 -14.65 -13.88
CA PRO A 4 24.70 -13.64 -14.46
C PRO A 4 23.84 -14.11 -15.65
N GLU A 5 24.39 -14.90 -16.56
CA GLU A 5 23.67 -15.47 -17.70
C GLU A 5 22.59 -16.47 -17.27
N VAL A 6 22.87 -17.25 -16.22
CA VAL A 6 21.88 -18.17 -15.62
C VAL A 6 20.81 -17.39 -14.88
N LEU A 7 21.15 -16.27 -14.23
CA LEU A 7 20.16 -15.39 -13.58
C LEU A 7 19.21 -14.77 -14.60
N ARG A 8 19.70 -14.32 -15.76
CA ARG A 8 18.84 -13.80 -16.85
C ARG A 8 17.87 -14.87 -17.36
N ARG A 9 18.34 -16.10 -17.59
CA ARG A 9 17.48 -17.23 -17.98
C ARG A 9 16.47 -17.58 -16.88
N SER A 10 16.91 -17.54 -15.62
CA SER A 10 16.04 -17.79 -14.47
C SER A 10 14.94 -16.73 -14.38
N PHE A 11 15.23 -15.47 -14.67
CA PHE A 11 14.24 -14.38 -14.63
C PHE A 11 13.11 -14.64 -15.64
N GLU A 12 13.46 -14.96 -16.88
CA GLU A 12 12.48 -15.32 -17.90
C GLU A 12 11.68 -16.57 -17.54
N LEU A 13 12.32 -17.58 -16.94
CA LEU A 13 11.65 -18.79 -16.47
C LEU A 13 10.63 -18.48 -15.36
N ILE A 14 10.98 -17.64 -14.39
CA ILE A 14 10.07 -17.23 -13.31
C ILE A 14 8.86 -16.52 -13.90
N LEU A 15 9.07 -15.57 -14.81
CA LEU A 15 7.97 -14.84 -15.45
C LEU A 15 7.09 -15.77 -16.30
N ARG A 16 7.69 -16.73 -17.00
CA ARG A 16 6.93 -17.74 -17.75
C ARG A 16 6.09 -18.60 -16.80
N LYS A 17 6.67 -19.09 -15.70
CA LYS A 17 5.96 -19.89 -14.69
C LYS A 17 4.81 -19.13 -14.04
N HIS A 18 5.03 -17.85 -13.73
CA HIS A 18 3.96 -16.97 -13.25
C HIS A 18 2.81 -16.87 -14.27
N ARG A 19 3.11 -16.67 -15.57
CA ARG A 19 2.09 -16.67 -16.63
C ARG A 19 1.40 -18.03 -16.83
N GLU A 20 2.09 -19.13 -16.57
CA GLU A 20 1.53 -20.50 -16.58
C GLU A 20 0.67 -20.83 -15.35
N GLY A 21 0.47 -19.88 -14.41
CA GLY A 21 -0.37 -20.07 -13.23
C GLY A 21 0.35 -20.69 -12.03
N ALA A 22 1.68 -20.59 -11.95
CA ALA A 22 2.40 -20.98 -10.74
C ALA A 22 1.92 -20.16 -9.53
N SER A 23 1.90 -20.80 -8.35
CA SER A 23 1.47 -20.14 -7.12
C SER A 23 2.38 -18.96 -6.75
N TRP A 24 1.82 -17.93 -6.10
CA TRP A 24 2.61 -16.79 -5.62
C TRP A 24 3.76 -17.24 -4.73
N ARG A 25 3.52 -18.20 -3.83
CA ARG A 25 4.56 -18.77 -2.95
C ARG A 25 5.78 -19.26 -3.75
N TYR A 26 5.56 -19.99 -4.85
CA TYR A 26 6.64 -20.43 -5.71
C TYR A 26 7.37 -19.23 -6.34
N VAL A 27 6.63 -18.31 -6.95
CA VAL A 27 7.19 -17.14 -7.65
C VAL A 27 8.01 -16.27 -6.69
N GLU A 28 7.47 -16.01 -5.50
CA GLU A 28 8.09 -15.24 -4.43
C GLU A 28 9.41 -15.87 -3.97
N GLU A 29 9.40 -17.19 -3.71
CA GLU A 29 10.60 -17.95 -3.32
C GLU A 29 11.68 -17.90 -4.41
N GLN A 30 11.29 -18.02 -5.69
CA GLN A 30 12.25 -17.93 -6.80
C GLN A 30 12.86 -16.53 -6.93
N PHE A 31 12.05 -15.47 -6.83
CA PHE A 31 12.56 -14.10 -6.81
C PHE A 31 13.43 -13.84 -5.58
N ARG A 32 13.09 -14.38 -4.41
CA ARG A 32 13.91 -14.27 -3.20
C ARG A 32 15.29 -14.90 -3.42
N SER A 33 15.33 -16.11 -3.95
CA SER A 33 16.58 -16.80 -4.31
C SER A 33 17.41 -16.00 -5.32
N MET A 34 16.77 -15.42 -6.34
CA MET A 34 17.45 -14.58 -7.34
C MET A 34 18.05 -13.30 -6.73
N ARG A 35 17.29 -12.59 -5.91
CA ARG A 35 17.76 -11.37 -5.23
C ARG A 35 18.90 -11.66 -4.26
N GLN A 36 18.89 -12.84 -3.62
CA GLN A 36 20.00 -13.31 -2.79
C GLN A 36 21.27 -13.51 -3.62
N ASP A 37 21.18 -14.19 -4.77
CA ASP A 37 22.34 -14.38 -5.66
C ASP A 37 22.93 -13.06 -6.16
N LEU A 38 22.08 -12.09 -6.53
CA LEU A 38 22.53 -10.76 -6.95
C LEU A 38 23.26 -10.02 -5.81
N THR A 39 22.73 -10.16 -4.59
CA THR A 39 23.33 -9.54 -3.40
C THR A 39 24.69 -10.14 -3.08
N VAL A 40 24.81 -11.47 -3.07
CA VAL A 40 26.07 -12.18 -2.78
C VAL A 40 27.15 -11.87 -3.83
N GLN A 41 26.77 -11.73 -5.10
CA GLN A 41 27.72 -11.37 -6.17
C GLN A 41 28.04 -9.87 -6.22
N GLY A 42 27.35 -9.04 -5.42
CA GLY A 42 27.51 -7.59 -5.48
C GLY A 42 27.01 -6.95 -6.79
N VAL A 43 26.16 -7.65 -7.56
CA VAL A 43 25.64 -7.18 -8.85
C VAL A 43 24.59 -6.09 -8.60
N LYS A 44 24.92 -4.86 -8.99
CA LYS A 44 24.04 -3.68 -8.86
C LYS A 44 23.98 -2.92 -10.17
N ASP A 45 23.50 -3.60 -11.21
CA ASP A 45 23.34 -3.09 -12.57
C ASP A 45 21.85 -2.93 -12.94
N GLU A 46 21.59 -2.60 -14.21
CA GLU A 46 20.23 -2.45 -14.75
C GLU A 46 19.41 -3.74 -14.68
N PHE A 47 20.07 -4.91 -14.76
CA PHE A 47 19.39 -6.19 -14.59
C PHE A 47 18.91 -6.36 -13.15
N SER A 48 19.75 -6.04 -12.16
CA SER A 48 19.33 -6.02 -10.75
C SER A 48 18.15 -5.09 -10.54
N ARG A 49 18.19 -3.86 -11.07
CA ARG A 49 17.05 -2.92 -11.02
C ARG A 49 15.77 -3.57 -11.56
N LYS A 50 15.81 -4.11 -12.79
CA LYS A 50 14.65 -4.76 -13.43
C LYS A 50 14.08 -5.92 -12.60
N VAL A 51 14.94 -6.73 -11.97
CA VAL A 51 14.51 -7.83 -11.09
C VAL A 51 13.73 -7.30 -9.90
N TYR A 52 14.24 -6.27 -9.22
CA TYR A 52 13.58 -5.68 -8.07
C TYR A 52 12.29 -4.94 -8.41
N GLU A 53 12.25 -4.21 -9.54
CA GLU A 53 11.03 -3.54 -10.02
C GLU A 53 9.94 -4.57 -10.36
N THR A 54 10.33 -5.63 -11.06
CA THR A 54 9.36 -6.68 -11.45
C THR A 54 8.82 -7.43 -10.23
N ASN A 55 9.71 -7.82 -9.31
CA ASN A 55 9.28 -8.51 -8.09
C ASN A 55 8.43 -7.60 -7.19
N GLY A 56 8.79 -6.32 -7.05
CA GLY A 56 8.04 -5.38 -6.22
C GLY A 56 6.62 -5.14 -6.75
N ARG A 57 6.46 -5.03 -8.07
CA ARG A 57 5.16 -4.97 -8.74
C ARG A 57 4.34 -6.23 -8.47
N LEU A 58 4.90 -7.41 -8.75
CA LEU A 58 4.17 -8.67 -8.50
C LEU A 58 3.77 -8.82 -7.02
N ALA A 59 4.66 -8.45 -6.09
CA ALA A 59 4.36 -8.48 -4.66
C ALA A 59 3.14 -7.61 -4.31
N LEU A 60 3.01 -6.42 -4.91
CA LEU A 60 1.80 -5.60 -4.73
C LEU A 60 0.54 -6.30 -5.26
N SER A 61 0.58 -6.89 -6.47
CA SER A 61 -0.59 -7.58 -7.03
C SER A 61 -1.04 -8.81 -6.23
N TYR A 62 -0.15 -9.37 -5.40
CA TYR A 62 -0.47 -10.47 -4.48
C TYR A 62 -0.63 -10.01 -3.02
N HIS A 63 -0.72 -8.71 -2.78
CA HIS A 63 -0.85 -8.12 -1.44
C HIS A 63 0.29 -8.47 -0.45
N ASP A 64 1.46 -8.83 -0.98
CA ASP A 64 2.66 -9.15 -0.20
C ASP A 64 3.46 -7.89 0.13
N LEU A 65 3.02 -7.24 1.21
CA LEU A 65 3.65 -6.02 1.69
C LEU A 65 5.09 -6.25 2.18
N GLY A 66 5.44 -7.47 2.58
CA GLY A 66 6.77 -7.82 3.09
C GLY A 66 7.81 -7.77 1.98
N GLN A 67 7.56 -8.53 0.90
CA GLN A 67 8.43 -8.55 -0.28
C GLN A 67 8.46 -7.20 -0.98
N PHE A 68 7.31 -6.52 -1.09
CA PHE A 68 7.26 -5.17 -1.67
C PHE A 68 8.20 -4.20 -0.93
N ASN A 69 8.16 -4.15 0.40
CA ASN A 69 9.00 -3.25 1.18
C ASN A 69 10.50 -3.57 1.07
N GLN A 70 10.85 -4.86 0.98
CA GLN A 70 12.24 -5.26 0.71
C GLN A 70 12.70 -4.75 -0.66
N CYS A 71 11.86 -4.88 -1.70
CA CYS A 71 12.20 -4.40 -3.03
C CYS A 71 12.31 -2.87 -3.07
N GLN A 72 11.37 -2.16 -2.47
CA GLN A 72 11.38 -0.70 -2.39
C GLN A 72 12.66 -0.15 -1.74
N THR A 73 13.11 -0.80 -0.65
CA THR A 73 14.34 -0.41 0.05
C THR A 73 15.56 -0.56 -0.85
N GLN A 74 15.67 -1.70 -1.56
CA GLN A 74 16.80 -1.96 -2.46
C GLN A 74 16.77 -1.07 -3.70
N LEU A 75 15.58 -0.79 -4.27
CA LEU A 75 15.44 0.08 -5.43
C LEU A 75 15.87 1.51 -5.15
N ARG A 76 15.58 2.04 -3.96
CA ARG A 76 16.08 3.36 -3.56
C ARG A 76 17.61 3.45 -3.66
N ASP A 77 18.29 2.41 -3.19
CA ASP A 77 19.75 2.38 -3.20
C ASP A 77 20.29 2.14 -4.62
N LEU A 78 19.62 1.31 -5.42
CA LEU A 78 19.95 1.07 -6.84
C LEU A 78 19.79 2.34 -7.69
N TYR A 79 18.67 3.07 -7.57
CA TYR A 79 18.45 4.32 -8.32
C TYR A 79 19.54 5.35 -8.05
N LYS A 80 19.99 5.46 -6.79
CA LYS A 80 21.11 6.34 -6.44
C LYS A 80 22.43 5.87 -7.04
N ARG A 81 22.74 4.57 -6.94
CA ARG A 81 24.02 4.00 -7.40
C ARG A 81 24.16 4.06 -8.93
N LEU A 82 23.07 3.78 -9.63
CA LEU A 82 22.99 3.77 -11.09
C LEU A 82 22.82 5.18 -11.67
N GLN A 83 22.65 6.20 -10.82
CA GLN A 83 22.39 7.58 -11.25
C GLN A 83 21.18 7.65 -12.19
N VAL A 84 20.12 6.90 -11.86
CA VAL A 84 18.90 6.86 -12.66
C VAL A 84 18.29 8.27 -12.71
N PRO A 85 17.98 8.80 -13.91
CA PRO A 85 17.41 10.13 -14.08
C PRO A 85 16.18 10.36 -13.20
N GLU A 86 15.97 11.62 -12.80
CA GLU A 86 14.86 11.98 -11.91
C GLU A 86 13.49 11.90 -12.61
N ASP A 87 13.47 12.00 -13.93
CA ASP A 87 12.31 11.87 -14.80
C ASP A 87 12.07 10.43 -15.29
N ASP A 88 12.89 9.47 -14.84
CA ASP A 88 12.71 8.06 -15.13
C ASP A 88 11.33 7.56 -14.63
N PRO A 89 10.51 6.95 -15.50
CA PRO A 89 9.14 6.56 -15.16
C PRO A 89 9.06 5.58 -13.98
N GLU A 90 9.92 4.57 -13.94
CA GLU A 90 9.91 3.55 -12.90
C GLU A 90 10.40 4.11 -11.56
N ARG A 91 11.41 4.97 -11.57
CA ARG A 91 11.84 5.71 -10.38
C ARG A 91 10.68 6.52 -9.78
N LEU A 92 9.93 7.24 -10.62
CA LEU A 92 8.79 8.05 -10.19
C LEU A 92 7.60 7.18 -9.72
N GLU A 93 7.36 6.04 -10.36
CA GLU A 93 6.41 5.03 -9.91
C GLU A 93 6.75 4.56 -8.48
N TYR A 94 8.00 4.17 -8.23
CA TYR A 94 8.43 3.70 -6.91
C TYR A 94 8.49 4.81 -5.85
N LEU A 95 8.77 6.05 -6.24
CA LEU A 95 8.62 7.20 -5.37
C LEU A 95 7.15 7.41 -4.97
N CYS A 96 6.22 7.28 -5.93
CA CYS A 96 4.79 7.34 -5.70
C CYS A 96 4.34 6.24 -4.71
N TYR A 97 4.72 4.98 -4.95
CA TYR A 97 4.40 3.89 -4.02
C TYR A 97 4.92 4.14 -2.61
N ARG A 98 6.17 4.62 -2.49
CA ARG A 98 6.80 4.93 -1.20
C ARG A 98 6.02 6.00 -0.43
N LEU A 99 5.65 7.09 -1.10
CA LEU A 99 4.88 8.18 -0.49
C LEU A 99 3.49 7.71 -0.05
N VAL A 100 2.78 6.94 -0.88
CA VAL A 100 1.47 6.37 -0.53
C VAL A 100 1.58 5.41 0.64
N TYR A 101 2.54 4.49 0.62
CA TYR A 101 2.79 3.54 1.71
C TYR A 101 3.05 4.25 3.04
N MET A 102 3.95 5.24 3.03
CA MET A 102 4.29 6.00 4.24
C MET A 102 3.10 6.80 4.76
N ALA A 103 2.27 7.36 3.88
CA ALA A 103 1.04 8.04 4.26
C ALA A 103 0.05 7.08 4.93
N LEU A 104 -0.18 5.90 4.34
CA LEU A 104 -1.07 4.87 4.86
C LEU A 104 -0.61 4.28 6.20
N GLN A 105 0.70 4.11 6.39
CA GLN A 105 1.27 3.68 7.67
C GLN A 105 1.24 4.77 8.75
N GLY A 106 1.03 6.03 8.38
CA GLY A 106 1.11 7.17 9.30
C GLY A 106 2.55 7.59 9.64
N MET A 107 3.52 7.30 8.76
CA MET A 107 4.94 7.63 8.91
C MET A 107 5.23 9.10 8.59
N ARG A 108 4.62 10.02 9.35
CA ARG A 108 4.62 11.47 9.07
C ARG A 108 6.03 12.06 8.88
N LEU A 109 6.98 11.70 9.74
CA LEU A 109 8.35 12.22 9.68
C LEU A 109 9.10 11.73 8.44
N ASP A 110 8.91 10.47 8.06
CA ASP A 110 9.55 9.91 6.86
C ASP A 110 8.99 10.54 5.57
N VAL A 111 7.68 10.81 5.53
CA VAL A 111 7.08 11.55 4.41
C VAL A 111 7.69 12.94 4.30
N LEU A 112 7.81 13.69 5.40
CA LEU A 112 8.42 15.01 5.39
C LEU A 112 9.88 14.98 4.93
N ARG A 113 10.65 13.95 5.35
CA ARG A 113 12.03 13.75 4.90
C ARG A 113 12.11 13.53 3.40
N VAL A 114 11.34 12.57 2.86
CA VAL A 114 11.30 12.33 1.41
C VAL A 114 10.89 13.60 0.69
N MET A 115 9.86 14.30 1.18
CA MET A 115 9.43 15.57 0.62
C MET A 115 10.50 16.66 0.66
N SER A 116 11.46 16.65 1.58
CA SER A 116 12.57 17.60 1.60
C SER A 116 13.66 17.26 0.58
N GLU A 117 13.80 15.98 0.24
CA GLU A 117 14.80 15.46 -0.70
C GLU A 117 14.35 15.54 -2.16
N MET A 118 13.03 15.63 -2.42
CA MET A 118 12.48 15.65 -3.79
C MET A 118 12.86 16.91 -4.58
N THR A 119 13.14 16.73 -5.86
CA THR A 119 13.43 17.85 -6.77
C THR A 119 12.17 18.53 -7.29
N ALA A 120 12.32 19.67 -7.97
CA ALA A 120 11.20 20.37 -8.58
C ALA A 120 10.54 19.53 -9.69
N ALA A 121 11.34 18.79 -10.47
CA ALA A 121 10.85 17.90 -11.52
C ALA A 121 10.01 16.74 -10.93
N GLU A 122 10.52 16.07 -9.89
CA GLU A 122 9.80 15.00 -9.20
C GLU A 122 8.47 15.52 -8.62
N ARG A 123 8.46 16.71 -8.01
CA ARG A 123 7.24 17.35 -7.47
C ARG A 123 6.18 17.65 -8.53
N GLY A 124 6.60 17.94 -9.76
CA GLY A 124 5.72 18.23 -10.89
C GLY A 124 5.10 16.97 -11.52
N ASN A 125 5.66 15.79 -11.26
CA ASN A 125 5.19 14.54 -11.86
C ASN A 125 3.79 14.16 -11.35
N SER A 126 2.92 13.70 -12.26
CA SER A 126 1.52 13.34 -11.96
C SER A 126 1.40 12.23 -10.89
N SER A 127 2.32 11.26 -10.87
CA SER A 127 2.34 10.17 -9.88
C SER A 127 2.64 10.70 -8.48
N VAL A 128 3.60 11.63 -8.37
CA VAL A 128 3.97 12.26 -7.08
C VAL A 128 2.85 13.19 -6.62
N VAL A 129 2.26 13.97 -7.52
CA VAL A 129 1.09 14.81 -7.22
C VAL A 129 -0.08 13.97 -6.72
N TYR A 130 -0.34 12.81 -7.33
CA TYR A 130 -1.33 11.85 -6.85
C TYR A 130 -1.03 11.39 -5.41
N ALA A 131 0.20 10.92 -5.15
CA ALA A 131 0.60 10.48 -3.82
C ALA A 131 0.43 11.58 -2.76
N MET A 132 0.71 12.83 -3.13
CA MET A 132 0.52 13.99 -2.26
C MET A 132 -0.96 14.30 -2.00
N LYS A 133 -1.86 14.08 -2.97
CA LYS A 133 -3.32 14.17 -2.78
C LYS A 133 -3.81 13.10 -1.81
N VAL A 134 -3.33 11.85 -1.94
CA VAL A 134 -3.66 10.75 -1.01
C VAL A 134 -3.22 11.09 0.40
N ARG A 135 -1.96 11.50 0.57
CA ARG A 135 -1.40 11.93 1.86
C ARG A 135 -2.23 13.05 2.49
N ARG A 136 -2.63 14.06 1.71
CA ARG A 136 -3.43 15.18 2.21
C ARG A 136 -4.82 14.73 2.64
N ALA A 137 -5.50 13.90 1.84
CA ALA A 137 -6.82 13.37 2.18
C ALA A 137 -6.80 12.59 3.51
N LEU A 138 -5.78 11.76 3.72
CA LEU A 138 -5.58 11.04 4.99
C LEU A 138 -5.28 11.98 6.16
N ALA A 139 -4.43 12.99 5.96
CA ALA A 139 -4.07 13.95 7.01
C ALA A 139 -5.25 14.82 7.45
N ASP A 140 -6.13 15.18 6.52
CA ASP A 140 -7.32 16.00 6.77
C ASP A 140 -8.53 15.18 7.27
N GLY A 141 -8.43 13.85 7.33
CA GLY A 141 -9.56 12.98 7.64
C GLY A 141 -10.65 12.98 6.56
N ASN A 142 -10.32 13.37 5.31
CA ASN A 142 -11.25 13.39 4.19
C ASN A 142 -11.30 12.01 3.52
N PHE A 143 -11.98 11.07 4.19
CA PHE A 143 -12.02 9.66 3.78
C PHE A 143 -12.76 9.42 2.46
N ARG A 144 -13.83 10.17 2.17
CA ARG A 144 -14.48 10.13 0.84
C ARG A 144 -13.50 10.43 -0.28
N ARG A 145 -12.69 11.49 -0.13
CA ARG A 145 -11.68 11.84 -1.12
C ARG A 145 -10.57 10.79 -1.18
N TYR A 146 -10.19 10.20 -0.06
CA TYR A 146 -9.25 9.09 -0.04
C TYR A 146 -9.78 7.89 -0.84
N PHE A 147 -11.00 7.42 -0.58
CA PHE A 147 -11.57 6.25 -1.28
C PHE A 147 -11.72 6.51 -2.79
N TYR A 148 -12.11 7.73 -3.17
CA TYR A 148 -12.10 8.14 -4.57
C TYR A 148 -10.69 8.01 -5.17
N LEU A 149 -9.67 8.61 -4.54
CA LEU A 149 -8.29 8.53 -5.03
C LEU A 149 -7.78 7.09 -5.11
N ALA A 150 -8.08 6.26 -4.11
CA ALA A 150 -7.72 4.85 -4.10
C ALA A 150 -8.32 4.07 -5.28
N SER A 151 -9.52 4.44 -5.74
CA SER A 151 -10.19 3.80 -6.88
C SER A 151 -9.60 4.17 -8.25
N ILE A 152 -8.95 5.34 -8.36
CA ILE A 152 -8.40 5.88 -9.62
C ILE A 152 -6.86 5.94 -9.63
N GLY A 153 -6.22 5.27 -8.67
CA GLY A 153 -4.78 5.37 -8.48
C GLY A 153 -3.97 4.88 -9.68
N PRO A 154 -2.85 5.54 -10.04
CA PRO A 154 -1.98 5.10 -11.12
C PRO A 154 -1.21 3.83 -10.75
N HIS A 155 -0.62 3.19 -11.76
CA HIS A 155 0.23 2.01 -11.62
C HIS A 155 -0.48 0.90 -10.82
N GLN A 156 0.16 0.37 -9.77
CA GLN A 156 -0.40 -0.63 -8.86
C GLN A 156 -0.74 -0.04 -7.47
N THR A 157 -0.95 1.29 -7.39
CA THR A 157 -1.26 1.94 -6.11
C THR A 157 -2.61 1.47 -5.53
N LYS A 158 -3.52 0.99 -6.38
CA LYS A 158 -4.79 0.39 -5.97
C LYS A 158 -4.57 -0.78 -4.99
N HIS A 159 -3.70 -1.73 -5.33
CA HIS A 159 -3.39 -2.87 -4.46
C HIS A 159 -2.80 -2.44 -3.12
N LEU A 160 -1.97 -1.40 -3.12
CA LEU A 160 -1.45 -0.83 -1.89
C LEU A 160 -2.56 -0.20 -1.04
N CYS A 161 -3.55 0.46 -1.65
CA CYS A 161 -4.69 1.01 -0.92
C CYS A 161 -5.61 -0.08 -0.36
N GLU A 162 -5.86 -1.14 -1.13
CA GLU A 162 -6.67 -2.32 -0.75
C GLU A 162 -6.10 -2.99 0.52
N ILE A 163 -4.77 -3.16 0.62
CA ILE A 163 -4.10 -3.72 1.82
C ILE A 163 -4.44 -2.93 3.09
N PHE A 164 -4.56 -1.60 2.99
CA PHE A 164 -4.79 -0.72 4.13
C PHE A 164 -6.25 -0.33 4.31
N GLU A 165 -7.13 -0.74 3.40
CA GLU A 165 -8.53 -0.36 3.36
C GLU A 165 -9.28 -0.66 4.67
N PRO A 166 -9.13 -1.84 5.32
CA PRO A 166 -9.78 -2.09 6.61
C PRO A 166 -9.37 -1.09 7.70
N ARG A 167 -8.08 -0.73 7.75
CA ARG A 167 -7.57 0.28 8.71
C ARG A 167 -8.12 1.66 8.41
N VAL A 168 -8.20 2.05 7.13
CA VAL A 168 -8.73 3.37 6.76
C VAL A 168 -10.23 3.46 7.04
N ARG A 169 -11.00 2.39 6.78
CA ARG A 169 -12.41 2.30 7.19
C ARG A 169 -12.58 2.46 8.70
N MET A 170 -11.71 1.83 9.49
CA MET A 170 -11.75 1.95 10.95
C MET A 170 -11.42 3.38 11.43
N LEU A 171 -10.43 4.04 10.83
CA LEU A 171 -10.10 5.44 11.11
C LEU A 171 -11.27 6.38 10.77
N ALA A 172 -11.93 6.14 9.64
CA ALA A 172 -13.11 6.88 9.21
C ALA A 172 -14.28 6.68 10.18
N LEU A 173 -14.55 5.44 10.58
CA LEU A 173 -15.61 5.10 11.53
C LEU A 173 -15.40 5.76 12.90
N VAL A 174 -14.18 5.73 13.45
CA VAL A 174 -13.85 6.45 14.70
C VAL A 174 -14.06 7.96 14.54
N THR A 175 -13.67 8.53 13.40
CA THR A 175 -13.82 9.98 13.13
C THR A 175 -15.30 10.36 13.09
N LEU A 176 -16.13 9.58 12.39
CA LEU A 176 -17.58 9.80 12.30
C LEU A 176 -18.27 9.63 13.66
N ALA A 177 -17.90 8.61 14.43
CA ALA A 177 -18.46 8.35 15.77
C ALA A 177 -18.10 9.45 16.80
N LYS A 178 -16.98 10.14 16.61
CA LYS A 178 -16.63 11.33 17.42
C LYS A 178 -17.43 12.57 17.04
N ALA A 179 -17.86 12.67 15.78
CA ALA A 179 -18.54 13.85 15.25
C ALA A 179 -20.07 13.79 15.34
N SER A 180 -20.66 12.59 15.48
CA SER A 180 -22.10 12.37 15.47
C SER A 180 -22.56 11.53 16.66
N LEU A 181 -23.76 11.78 17.18
CA LEU A 181 -24.33 10.96 18.27
C LEU A 181 -24.78 9.58 17.76
N VAL A 182 -25.34 9.54 16.56
CA VAL A 182 -25.94 8.34 15.96
C VAL A 182 -25.53 8.24 14.49
N LEU A 183 -25.19 7.05 14.01
CA LEU A 183 -24.81 6.82 12.61
C LEU A 183 -25.74 5.80 11.96
N GLN A 184 -26.25 6.12 10.78
CA GLN A 184 -27.09 5.18 10.02
C GLN A 184 -26.21 4.23 9.19
N PRO A 185 -26.42 2.90 9.26
CA PRO A 185 -25.63 1.94 8.48
C PRO A 185 -25.60 2.23 6.97
N LYS A 186 -26.74 2.65 6.39
CA LYS A 186 -26.81 3.02 4.97
C LYS A 186 -25.93 4.23 4.61
N GLN A 187 -25.79 5.19 5.52
CA GLN A 187 -24.88 6.33 5.32
C GLN A 187 -23.43 5.87 5.45
N LEU A 188 -23.15 5.00 6.43
CA LEU A 188 -21.81 4.42 6.64
C LEU A 188 -21.34 3.58 5.45
N GLN A 189 -22.24 2.88 4.76
CA GLN A 189 -21.91 2.16 3.52
C GLN A 189 -21.24 3.10 2.51
N ALA A 190 -21.83 4.27 2.28
CA ALA A 190 -21.30 5.26 1.33
C ALA A 190 -20.03 5.97 1.84
N GLU A 191 -19.96 6.28 3.14
CA GLU A 191 -18.81 6.96 3.75
C GLU A 191 -17.57 6.06 3.86
N LEU A 192 -17.78 4.76 4.10
CA LEU A 192 -16.74 3.76 4.30
C LEU A 192 -16.47 2.92 3.04
N ASN A 193 -17.11 3.28 1.92
CA ASN A 193 -16.93 2.66 0.62
C ASN A 193 -17.15 1.13 0.63
N PHE A 194 -18.24 0.67 1.25
CA PHE A 194 -18.68 -0.73 1.19
C PHE A 194 -19.55 -0.99 -0.03
N CYS A 195 -19.47 -2.21 -0.59
CA CYS A 195 -20.24 -2.59 -1.76
C CYS A 195 -21.75 -2.66 -1.46
N ASP A 196 -22.09 -3.19 -0.29
CA ASP A 196 -23.47 -3.35 0.14
C ASP A 196 -23.66 -3.13 1.65
N LEU A 197 -24.93 -3.15 2.04
CA LEU A 197 -25.33 -2.96 3.44
C LEU A 197 -24.97 -4.16 4.31
N GLN A 198 -24.91 -5.37 3.76
CA GLN A 198 -24.58 -6.58 4.52
C GLN A 198 -23.13 -6.53 4.97
N GLU A 199 -22.19 -6.24 4.06
CA GLU A 199 -20.77 -6.06 4.40
C GLU A 199 -20.57 -4.95 5.45
N THR A 200 -21.35 -3.87 5.33
CA THR A 200 -21.31 -2.76 6.30
C THR A 200 -21.76 -3.23 7.69
N MET A 201 -22.86 -3.98 7.77
CA MET A 201 -23.39 -4.51 9.03
C MET A 201 -22.45 -5.54 9.66
N ASP A 202 -21.86 -6.42 8.85
CA ASP A 202 -20.89 -7.43 9.30
C ASP A 202 -19.64 -6.77 9.86
N PHE A 203 -19.12 -5.75 9.17
CA PHE A 203 -17.99 -4.96 9.66
C PHE A 203 -18.32 -4.28 10.99
N LEU A 204 -19.45 -3.56 11.07
CA LEU A 204 -19.87 -2.86 12.29
C LEU A 204 -20.03 -3.82 13.47
N THR A 205 -20.66 -4.97 13.24
CA THR A 205 -20.86 -6.00 14.27
C THR A 205 -19.53 -6.56 14.75
N ARG A 206 -18.63 -6.91 13.82
CA ARG A 206 -17.29 -7.43 14.13
C ARG A 206 -16.45 -6.44 14.93
N GLU A 207 -16.51 -5.15 14.60
CA GLU A 207 -15.79 -4.10 15.32
C GLU A 207 -16.51 -3.62 16.60
N GLY A 208 -17.60 -4.28 17.00
CA GLY A 208 -18.26 -4.06 18.29
C GLY A 208 -19.19 -2.85 18.31
N ALA A 209 -19.84 -2.52 17.20
CA ALA A 209 -20.88 -1.50 17.16
C ALA A 209 -22.06 -1.87 18.08
N VAL A 210 -22.53 -0.89 18.83
CA VAL A 210 -23.74 -0.98 19.65
C VAL A 210 -24.86 -0.28 18.91
N PHE A 211 -25.95 -0.99 18.66
CA PHE A 211 -27.11 -0.45 17.95
C PHE A 211 -28.20 0.01 18.92
N ASN A 212 -28.86 1.12 18.60
CA ASN A 212 -30.06 1.56 19.29
C ASN A 212 -31.29 0.77 18.79
N PRO A 213 -32.48 0.92 19.41
CA PRO A 213 -33.69 0.23 18.98
C PRO A 213 -34.11 0.50 17.53
N ASP A 214 -33.70 1.63 16.94
CA ASP A 214 -33.96 1.99 15.54
C ASP A 214 -32.96 1.36 14.55
N GLY A 215 -32.05 0.50 15.02
CA GLY A 215 -31.02 -0.13 14.19
C GLY A 215 -29.89 0.81 13.75
N LYS A 216 -29.74 1.97 14.40
CA LYS A 216 -28.64 2.91 14.15
C LYS A 216 -27.52 2.69 15.15
N VAL A 217 -26.27 2.98 14.77
CA VAL A 217 -25.12 2.86 15.65
C VAL A 217 -25.16 3.97 16.71
N ASP A 218 -25.16 3.60 17.99
CA ASP A 218 -24.94 4.49 19.12
C ASP A 218 -23.44 4.80 19.20
N SER A 219 -23.06 6.00 18.76
CA SER A 219 -21.64 6.35 18.62
C SER A 219 -20.93 6.41 19.97
N LYS A 220 -21.60 6.88 21.02
CA LYS A 220 -21.01 7.00 22.36
C LYS A 220 -20.70 5.62 22.94
N ARG A 221 -21.63 4.68 22.83
CA ARG A 221 -21.44 3.30 23.34
C ARG A 221 -20.46 2.50 22.49
N SER A 222 -20.41 2.77 21.19
CA SER A 222 -19.54 2.05 20.25
C SER A 222 -18.09 2.56 20.23
N LEU A 223 -17.86 3.84 20.53
CA LEU A 223 -16.56 4.48 20.35
C LEU A 223 -15.41 3.76 21.07
N LEU A 224 -15.63 3.31 22.31
CA LEU A 224 -14.60 2.60 23.07
C LEU A 224 -14.20 1.27 22.41
N ASN A 225 -15.14 0.58 21.76
CA ASN A 225 -14.88 -0.66 21.04
C ASN A 225 -14.10 -0.37 19.75
N PHE A 226 -14.54 0.65 19.02
CA PHE A 226 -13.89 1.13 17.80
C PHE A 226 -12.44 1.55 18.04
N GLU A 227 -12.14 2.31 19.09
CA GLU A 227 -10.78 2.74 19.43
C GLU A 227 -9.86 1.59 19.86
N LYS A 228 -10.43 0.46 20.31
CA LYS A 228 -9.71 -0.76 20.68
C LYS A 228 -9.51 -1.73 19.51
N SER A 229 -10.06 -1.44 18.33
CA SER A 229 -9.93 -2.32 17.16
C SER A 229 -8.47 -2.61 16.84
N SER A 230 -8.17 -3.89 16.55
CA SER A 230 -6.84 -4.34 16.13
C SER A 230 -6.40 -3.71 14.79
N LEU A 231 -7.36 -3.24 13.98
CA LEU A 231 -7.13 -2.54 12.72
C LEU A 231 -6.44 -1.19 12.91
N LEU A 232 -6.53 -0.59 14.10
CA LEU A 232 -5.86 0.67 14.46
C LEU A 232 -4.45 0.48 15.01
N SER A 233 -3.94 -0.76 15.06
CA SER A 233 -2.58 -1.03 15.51
C SER A 233 -1.55 -0.22 14.72
N LYS A 234 -0.48 0.22 15.40
CA LYS A 234 0.45 1.26 14.91
C LYS A 234 1.08 0.96 13.55
N LYS A 235 1.20 -0.31 13.15
CA LYS A 235 1.72 -0.71 11.83
C LYS A 235 0.88 -1.86 11.28
N VAL A 236 0.41 -1.69 10.04
CA VAL A 236 -0.05 -2.85 9.26
C VAL A 236 1.19 -3.70 9.03
N LYS A 237 1.25 -4.86 9.70
CA LYS A 237 2.36 -5.79 9.55
C LYS A 237 2.26 -6.44 8.18
N ALA A 238 3.39 -6.62 7.51
CA ALA A 238 3.45 -7.57 6.42
C ALA A 238 2.99 -8.92 6.98
N MET A 239 2.01 -9.56 6.34
CA MET A 239 1.82 -10.99 6.56
C MET A 239 3.09 -11.64 6.02
N GLY A 240 3.89 -12.21 6.92
CA GLY A 240 5.08 -12.98 6.60
C GLY A 240 4.77 -14.46 6.58
#